data_AF-A0A3S1ESB4-F1
#
_entry.id   AF-A0A3S1ESB4-F1
#
_cell.length_a   1.000
_cell.length_b   1.000
_cell.length_c   1.000
_cell.angle_alpha   90.00
_cell.angle_beta   90.00
_cell.angle_gamma   90.00
#
_symmetry.space_group_name_H-M   'P 1'
#
loop_
_entity.id
_entity.type
_entity.pdbx_description
1 polymer ?
#
loop_
_entity_poly.entity_id
_entity_poly.type
_entity_poly.pdbx_seq_one_letter_code
_entity_poly.pdbx_strand_id
1 'polypeptide(L)' 'RMHQARQWLIDDRMRVSVVAARLGYDSEASFSRAFKRIIGISPSHLRTVEGTSENR' A
#
# COMPACT_ATOMS: atom_id res chain seq x y z
N ARG A 1 -9.34 -6.00 6.87
CA ARG A 1 -8.04 -5.28 6.91
C ARG A 1 -7.55 -4.87 5.51
N MET A 2 -7.39 -5.77 4.54
CA MET A 2 -6.90 -5.40 3.20
C MET A 2 -7.88 -4.57 2.34
N HIS A 3 -9.19 -4.77 2.48
CA HIS A 3 -10.16 -3.89 1.80
C HIS A 3 -10.08 -2.43 2.31
N GLN A 4 -9.85 -2.23 3.60
CA GLN A 4 -9.60 -0.91 4.19
C GLN A 4 -8.31 -0.30 3.63
N ALA A 5 -7.25 -1.11 3.53
CA ALA A 5 -5.99 -0.71 2.92
C ALA A 5 -6.19 -0.22 1.48
N ARG A 6 -7.03 -0.90 0.70
CA ARG A 6 -7.41 -0.47 -0.66
C ARG A 6 -8.10 0.90 -0.63
N GLN A 7 -9.03 1.13 0.30
CA GLN A 7 -9.69 2.42 0.43
C GLN A 7 -8.70 3.54 0.73
N TRP A 8 -7.79 3.35 1.70
CA TRP A 8 -6.77 4.36 2.03
C TRP A 8 -5.80 4.64 0.88
N LEU A 9 -5.49 3.64 0.05
CA LEU A 9 -4.63 3.83 -1.13
C LEU A 9 -5.34 4.61 -2.25
N ILE A 10 -6.67 4.45 -2.39
CA ILE A 10 -7.45 5.04 -3.49
C ILE A 10 -8.04 6.40 -3.09
N ASP A 11 -8.73 6.46 -1.96
CA ASP A 11 -9.46 7.64 -1.50
C ASP A 11 -8.53 8.62 -0.78
N ASP A 12 -7.80 8.16 0.23
CA ASP A 12 -6.87 8.98 1.00
C ASP A 12 -5.51 9.19 0.30
N ARG A 13 -5.29 8.54 -0.86
CA ARG A 13 -4.02 8.57 -1.62
C ARG A 13 -2.78 8.29 -0.75
N MET A 14 -2.96 7.47 0.29
CA MET A 14 -1.94 7.22 1.30
C MET A 14 -0.75 6.46 0.71
N ARG A 15 0.46 6.72 1.21
CA ARG A 15 1.66 5.96 0.82
C ARG A 15 1.56 4.51 1.28
N VAL A 16 2.08 3.58 0.48
CA VAL A 16 2.10 2.13 0.78
C VAL A 16 2.83 1.86 2.10
N SER A 17 3.94 2.56 2.36
CA SER A 17 4.68 2.54 3.63
C SER A 17 3.80 2.83 4.84
N VAL A 18 3.01 3.91 4.78
CA VAL A 18 2.15 4.35 5.89
C VAL A 18 1.03 3.33 6.12
N VAL A 19 0.40 2.84 5.06
CA VAL A 19 -0.64 1.81 5.15
C VAL A 19 -0.09 0.51 5.74
N ALA A 20 1.11 0.10 5.31
CA ALA A 20 1.79 -1.10 5.82
C ALA A 20 2.06 -0.97 7.33
N ALA A 21 2.66 0.14 7.76
CA ALA A 21 2.95 0.42 9.17
C ALA A 21 1.66 0.44 10.02
N ARG A 22 0.60 1.09 9.53
CA ARG A 22 -0.69 1.20 10.23
C ARG A 22 -1.39 -0.15 10.42
N LEU A 23 -1.09 -1.12 9.54
CA LEU A 23 -1.61 -2.48 9.63
C LEU A 23 -0.70 -3.44 10.41
N GLY A 24 0.45 -2.95 10.90
CA GLY A 24 1.42 -3.73 11.67
C GLY A 24 2.37 -4.55 10.81
N TYR A 25 2.60 -4.17 9.56
CA TYR A 25 3.62 -4.80 8.73
C TYR A 25 4.97 -4.13 8.93
N ASP A 26 5.98 -4.96 9.16
CA ASP A 26 7.38 -4.54 9.34
C ASP A 26 8.00 -3.99 8.03
N SER A 27 7.47 -4.39 6.87
CA SER A 27 7.98 -3.93 5.58
C SER A 27 6.90 -3.84 4.50
N GLU A 28 7.05 -2.87 3.59
CA GLU A 28 6.18 -2.69 2.41
C GLU A 28 6.10 -3.93 1.51
N ALA A 29 7.19 -4.68 1.41
CA ALA A 29 7.24 -5.91 0.61
C ALA A 29 6.33 -7.01 1.20
N SER A 30 6.35 -7.19 2.52
CA SER A 30 5.48 -8.13 3.24
C SER A 30 4.01 -7.75 3.08
N PHE A 31 3.71 -6.46 3.25
CA PHE A 31 2.38 -5.93 2.97
C PHE A 31 1.96 -6.16 1.51
N SER A 32 2.81 -5.81 0.54
CA SER A 32 2.49 -5.90 -0.88
C SER A 32 2.18 -7.32 -1.33
N ARG A 33 2.91 -8.32 -0.82
CA ARG A 33 2.64 -9.74 -1.06
C ARG A 33 1.28 -10.16 -0.51
N ALA A 34 0.99 -9.80 0.73
CA ALA A 34 -0.28 -10.12 1.38
C ALA A 34 -1.47 -9.40 0.72
N PHE A 35 -1.30 -8.12 0.37
CA PHE A 35 -2.27 -7.29 -0.32
C PHE A 35 -2.58 -7.86 -1.70
N LYS A 36 -1.55 -8.16 -2.52
CA LYS A 36 -1.74 -8.77 -3.84
C LYS A 36 -2.44 -10.12 -3.74
N ARG A 37 -2.14 -10.94 -2.74
CA ARG A 37 -2.79 -12.24 -2.54
C ARG A 37 -4.30 -12.11 -2.26
N ILE A 38 -4.71 -11.07 -1.54
CA ILE A 38 -6.11 -10.87 -1.12
C ILE A 38 -6.90 -10.03 -2.14
N ILE A 39 -6.30 -8.98 -2.67
CA ILE A 39 -6.95 -7.99 -3.56
C ILE A 39 -6.73 -8.33 -5.05
N GLY A 40 -5.74 -9.17 -5.37
CA GLY A 40 -5.42 -9.58 -6.74
C GLY A 40 -4.49 -8.62 -7.50
N ILE A 41 -4.37 -7.37 -7.03
CA ILE A 41 -3.52 -6.33 -7.64
C ILE A 41 -2.51 -5.78 -6.65
N SER A 42 -1.34 -5.37 -7.13
CA SER A 42 -0.30 -4.78 -6.28
C SER A 42 -0.70 -3.37 -5.80
N PRO A 43 -0.41 -2.99 -4.55
CA PRO A 43 -0.75 -1.67 -4.01
C PRO A 43 -0.02 -0.54 -4.74
N SER A 44 1.19 -0.77 -5.26
CA SER A 44 1.91 0.19 -6.09
C SER A 44 1.14 0.55 -7.37
N HIS A 45 0.41 -0.40 -7.96
CA HIS A 45 -0.41 -0.20 -9.15
C HIS A 45 -1.61 0.71 -8.89
N LEU A 46 -2.13 0.71 -7.65
CA LEU A 46 -3.20 1.59 -7.21
C LEU A 46 -2.72 3.02 -6.95
N ARG A 47 -1.42 3.20 -6.66
CA ARG A 47 -0.80 4.48 -6.28
C ARG A 47 -0.01 5.15 -7.41
N THR A 48 0.09 4.59 -8.62
CA THR A 48 0.96 5.10 -9.73
C THR A 48 0.72 6.56 -10.15
N VAL A 49 -0.09 7.35 -9.45
CA VAL A 49 -0.21 8.79 -9.65
C VAL A 49 0.79 9.65 -8.87
N GLU A 50 1.39 9.26 -7.74
CA GLU A 50 2.29 10.18 -7.00
C GLU A 50 3.39 9.48 -6.20
N GLY A 51 4.65 9.62 -6.64
CA GLY A 51 5.83 9.35 -5.80
C GLY A 51 6.71 8.21 -6.30
N THR A 52 7.23 8.34 -7.52
CA THR A 52 8.61 7.96 -7.79
C THR A 52 9.50 9.02 -7.13
N SER A 53 10.35 8.58 -6.20
CA SER A 53 11.45 9.36 -5.60
C SER A 53 11.07 10.47 -4.60
N GLU A 54 11.64 10.35 -3.39
CA GLU A 54 12.31 11.41 -2.61
C GLU A 54 12.10 11.20 -1.11
N ASN A 55 13.03 10.49 -0.46
CA ASN A 55 14.05 11.08 0.43
C ASN A 55 14.87 9.94 1.07
N ARG A 56 16.16 10.21 1.28
CA ARG A 56 17.11 9.40 2.06
C ARG A 56 16.60 9.10 3.47
#